data_AF-A0A0D2AYX2-F1
#
_entry.id   AF-A0A0D2AYX2-F1
#
_cell.length_a   1.000
_cell.length_b   1.000
_cell.length_c   1.000
_cell.angle_alpha   90.00
_cell.angle_beta   90.00
_cell.angle_gamma   90.00
#
_symmetry.space_group_name_H-M   'P 1'
#
loop_
_entity.id
_entity.type
_entity.pdbx_description
1 polymer ?
#
loop_
_entity_poly.entity_id
_entity_poly.type
_entity_poly.pdbx_seq_one_letter_code
_entity_poly.pdbx_strand_id
1 'polypeptide(L)'
;MAANQSVVLKHWARIIKHWPVDKVRPEHVAFQRVMQNRLNKIGSSTAAADNAKADGALVTPVEPPHSNAQHEMRQINALYSLLEDRYAKEFPIPIKVRHPASQPTYYEDLIKEMGEAPTRTWLASTWNRIRGMLRFS
;
A
#
# COMPACT_ATOMS: atom_id res chain seq x y z
N MET A 1 -26.38 -13.11 2.04
CA MET A 1 -25.27 -12.17 2.36
C MET A 1 -23.88 -12.77 2.14
N ALA A 2 -23.66 -14.08 2.39
CA ALA A 2 -22.36 -14.74 2.16
C ALA A 2 -21.85 -14.71 0.70
N ALA A 3 -22.73 -14.78 -0.31
CA ALA A 3 -22.33 -14.73 -1.71
C ALA A 3 -21.66 -13.41 -2.12
N ASN A 4 -22.10 -12.27 -1.57
CA ASN A 4 -21.49 -10.97 -1.87
C ASN A 4 -20.08 -10.84 -1.25
N GLN A 5 -19.84 -11.47 -0.11
CA GLN A 5 -18.53 -11.50 0.52
C GLN A 5 -17.53 -12.27 -0.35
N SER A 6 -17.89 -13.44 -0.88
CA SER A 6 -16.99 -14.21 -1.75
C SER A 6 -16.61 -13.47 -3.04
N VAL A 7 -17.51 -12.68 -3.61
CA VAL A 7 -17.24 -11.82 -4.77
C VAL A 7 -16.24 -10.71 -4.40
N VAL A 8 -16.48 -10.01 -3.28
CA VAL A 8 -15.57 -8.98 -2.77
C VAL A 8 -14.15 -9.53 -2.55
N LEU A 9 -14.03 -10.74 -1.99
CA LEU A 9 -12.72 -11.39 -1.79
C LEU A 9 -11.98 -11.67 -3.10
N LYS A 10 -12.70 -12.11 -4.14
CA LYS A 10 -12.11 -12.36 -5.47
C LYS A 10 -11.55 -11.07 -6.09
N HIS A 11 -12.28 -9.96 -5.95
CA HIS A 11 -11.82 -8.67 -6.44
C HIS A 11 -10.57 -8.19 -5.68
N TRP A 12 -10.58 -8.29 -4.35
CA TRP A 12 -9.40 -7.98 -3.55
C TRP A 12 -8.18 -8.82 -3.92
N ALA A 13 -8.34 -10.14 -4.09
CA ALA A 13 -7.26 -11.02 -4.52
C ALA A 13 -6.71 -10.62 -5.90
N ARG A 14 -7.58 -10.25 -6.84
CA ARG A 14 -7.16 -9.75 -8.17
C ARG A 14 -6.39 -8.44 -8.04
N ILE A 15 -6.90 -7.47 -7.27
CA ILE A 15 -6.25 -6.17 -7.08
C ILE A 15 -4.87 -6.37 -6.45
N ILE A 16 -4.77 -7.13 -5.36
CA ILE A 16 -3.49 -7.40 -4.69
C ILE A 16 -2.45 -7.99 -5.66
N LYS A 17 -2.87 -8.91 -6.53
CA LYS A 17 -1.98 -9.54 -7.52
C LYS A 17 -1.48 -8.56 -8.59
N HIS A 18 -2.34 -7.65 -9.04
CA HIS A 18 -2.00 -6.72 -10.13
C HIS A 18 -1.47 -5.38 -9.62
N TRP A 19 -1.53 -5.14 -8.30
CA TRP A 19 -1.06 -3.89 -7.72
C TRP A 19 0.45 -3.73 -7.95
N PRO A 20 0.92 -2.55 -8.42
CA PRO A 20 2.33 -2.33 -8.68
C PRO A 20 3.15 -2.41 -7.39
N VAL A 21 4.39 -2.90 -7.51
CA VAL A 21 5.34 -2.94 -6.40
C VAL A 21 5.87 -1.54 -6.15
N ASP A 22 5.72 -1.08 -4.92
CA ASP A 22 6.24 0.20 -4.49
C ASP A 22 7.66 0.03 -3.95
N LYS A 23 8.65 0.50 -4.71
CA LYS A 23 10.07 0.41 -4.33
C LYS A 23 10.43 1.38 -3.20
N VAL A 24 9.70 2.49 -3.05
CA VAL A 24 10.07 3.60 -2.15
C VAL A 24 9.73 3.26 -0.71
N ARG A 25 8.61 2.55 -0.50
CA ARG A 25 8.13 2.19 0.83
C ARG A 25 8.73 0.87 1.31
N PRO A 26 9.02 0.73 2.62
CA PRO A 26 9.45 -0.55 3.18
C PRO A 26 8.40 -1.66 2.98
N GLU A 27 8.87 -2.90 2.78
CA GLU A 27 8.04 -4.08 2.52
C GLU A 27 6.90 -4.32 3.55
N HIS A 28 7.11 -3.96 4.82
CA HIS A 28 6.10 -4.16 5.86
C HIS A 28 4.91 -3.20 5.76
N VAL A 29 5.06 -2.07 5.05
CA VAL A 29 4.00 -1.09 4.76
C VAL A 29 3.48 -1.26 3.33
N ALA A 30 4.02 -2.22 2.57
CA ALA A 30 3.58 -2.48 1.20
C ALA A 30 2.09 -2.84 1.18
N PHE A 31 1.36 -2.24 0.24
CA PHE A 31 -0.08 -2.41 0.09
C PHE A 31 -0.49 -3.90 0.08
N GLN A 32 0.25 -4.73 -0.67
CA GLN A 32 -0.01 -6.16 -0.78
C GLN A 32 0.03 -6.86 0.59
N ARG A 33 1.08 -6.59 1.39
CA ARG A 33 1.26 -7.15 2.74
C ARG A 33 0.14 -6.72 3.68
N VAL A 34 -0.16 -5.42 3.71
CA VAL A 34 -1.21 -4.85 4.57
C VAL A 34 -2.57 -5.46 4.22
N MET A 35 -2.90 -5.55 2.93
CA MET A 35 -4.19 -6.07 2.48
C MET A 35 -4.33 -7.59 2.66
N GLN A 36 -3.25 -8.36 2.46
CA GLN A 36 -3.24 -9.78 2.78
C GLN A 36 -3.49 -10.02 4.28
N ASN A 37 -2.80 -9.27 5.14
CA ASN A 37 -3.00 -9.36 6.59
C ASN A 37 -4.43 -9.01 7.00
N ARG A 38 -5.01 -7.97 6.38
CA ARG A 38 -6.42 -7.60 6.59
C ARG A 38 -7.36 -8.73 6.20
N LEU A 39 -7.15 -9.35 5.04
CA LEU A 39 -7.97 -10.47 4.56
C LEU A 39 -7.89 -11.69 5.49
N ASN A 40 -6.67 -12.05 5.92
CA ASN A 40 -6.46 -13.13 6.87
C ASN A 40 -7.17 -12.85 8.21
N LYS A 41 -7.06 -11.61 8.72
CA LYS A 41 -7.73 -11.19 9.95
C LYS A 41 -9.26 -11.28 9.84
N ILE A 42 -9.83 -10.90 8.70
CA ILE A 42 -11.28 -11.03 8.46
C ILE A 42 -11.69 -12.51 8.47
N GLY A 43 -10.94 -13.38 7.78
CA GLY A 43 -11.21 -14.82 7.75
C GLY A 43 -11.07 -15.51 9.12
N SER A 44 -10.12 -15.07 9.95
CA SER A 44 -9.95 -15.58 11.32
C SER A 44 -11.00 -15.03 12.29
N SER A 45 -11.41 -13.77 12.14
CA SER A 45 -12.44 -13.17 13.00
C SER A 45 -13.82 -13.81 12.82
N THR A 46 -14.15 -14.29 11.62
CA THR A 46 -15.39 -15.05 11.39
C THR A 46 -15.39 -16.41 12.09
N ALA A 47 -14.21 -17.02 12.32
CA ALA A 47 -14.10 -18.30 13.03
C ALA A 47 -14.11 -18.14 14.57
N ALA A 48 -13.71 -16.98 15.09
CA ALA A 48 -13.68 -16.69 16.53
C ALA A 48 -15.03 -16.22 17.09
N ALA A 49 -15.90 -15.64 16.26
CA ALA A 49 -17.22 -15.15 16.69
C ALA A 49 -18.19 -16.27 17.09
N ASP A 50 -18.01 -17.49 16.58
CA ASP A 50 -18.85 -18.64 16.93
C ASP A 50 -18.57 -19.21 18.34
N ASN A 51 -17.54 -18.72 19.06
CA ASN A 51 -17.12 -19.26 20.36
C ASN A 51 -17.02 -18.22 21.51
N ALA A 52 -17.47 -16.98 21.32
CA ALA A 52 -17.37 -15.94 22.36
C ALA A 52 -18.65 -15.83 23.20
N LYS A 53 -18.62 -16.46 24.38
CA LYS A 53 -19.58 -16.29 25.47
C LYS A 53 -19.54 -14.84 25.99
N ALA A 54 -20.72 -14.26 26.21
CA ALA A 54 -20.93 -12.88 26.63
C ALA A 54 -20.35 -12.59 28.02
N ASP A 55 -19.57 -11.52 28.14
CA ASP A 55 -19.40 -10.78 29.39
C ASP A 55 -19.27 -9.29 29.08
N GLY A 56 -20.14 -8.51 29.73
CA GLY A 56 -20.41 -7.10 29.44
C GLY A 56 -19.38 -6.16 30.02
N ALA A 57 -18.76 -5.36 29.14
CA ALA A 57 -18.18 -4.07 29.48
C ALA A 57 -18.29 -3.14 28.27
N LEU A 58 -19.07 -2.07 28.41
CA LEU A 58 -19.22 -1.00 27.43
C LEU A 58 -17.95 -0.13 27.41
N VAL A 59 -16.85 -0.70 26.94
CA VAL A 59 -15.81 0.11 26.28
C VAL A 59 -16.36 0.35 24.90
N THR A 60 -16.67 1.59 24.52
CA THR A 60 -17.00 1.91 23.11
C THR A 60 -15.75 1.57 22.30
N PRO A 61 -15.70 0.42 21.60
CA PRO A 61 -14.59 0.16 20.72
C PRO A 61 -14.80 1.13 19.56
N VAL A 62 -13.76 1.83 19.10
CA VAL A 62 -13.79 2.34 17.73
C VAL A 62 -14.11 1.13 16.87
N GLU A 63 -15.36 1.09 16.41
CA GLU A 63 -15.99 -0.07 15.78
C GLU A 63 -15.04 -0.54 14.67
N PRO A 64 -14.42 -1.73 14.77
CA PRO A 64 -13.71 -2.28 13.62
C PRO A 64 -14.77 -2.36 12.53
N PRO A 65 -14.57 -1.71 11.37
CA PRO A 65 -15.66 -1.49 10.43
C PRO A 65 -16.19 -2.86 10.07
N HIS A 66 -17.39 -3.20 10.55
CA HIS A 66 -18.12 -4.33 10.03
C HIS A 66 -18.23 -4.01 8.55
N SER A 67 -17.45 -4.74 7.76
CA SER A 67 -17.20 -4.51 6.35
C SER A 67 -18.52 -4.64 5.62
N ASN A 68 -19.28 -3.54 5.55
CA ASN A 68 -20.49 -3.51 4.77
C ASN A 68 -20.05 -3.77 3.33
N ALA A 69 -20.57 -4.85 2.75
CA ALA A 69 -20.17 -5.29 1.41
C ALA A 69 -20.28 -4.16 0.37
N GLN A 70 -21.19 -3.21 0.58
CA GLN A 70 -21.33 -2.01 -0.26
C GLN A 70 -20.13 -1.06 -0.13
N HIS A 71 -19.63 -0.83 1.09
CA HIS A 71 -18.44 0.02 1.31
C HIS A 71 -17.19 -0.62 0.70
N GLU A 72 -17.01 -1.93 0.86
CA GLU A 72 -15.91 -2.66 0.23
C GLU A 72 -15.97 -2.56 -1.30
N MET A 73 -17.17 -2.70 -1.88
CA MET A 73 -17.33 -2.60 -3.33
C MET A 73 -17.00 -1.19 -3.85
N ARG A 74 -17.34 -0.13 -3.11
CA ARG A 74 -16.93 1.25 -3.46
C ARG A 74 -15.41 1.41 -3.44
N GLN A 75 -14.74 0.84 -2.43
CA GLN A 75 -13.28 0.86 -2.35
C GLN A 75 -12.64 0.09 -3.52
N ILE A 76 -13.16 -1.10 -3.84
CA ILE A 76 -12.72 -1.91 -4.98
C ILE A 76 -12.84 -1.12 -6.29
N ASN A 77 -13.96 -0.45 -6.51
CA ASN A 77 -14.18 0.36 -7.71
C ASN A 77 -13.18 1.52 -7.82
N ALA A 78 -12.89 2.19 -6.70
CA ALA A 78 -11.86 3.24 -6.65
C ALA A 78 -10.46 2.67 -6.92
N LEU A 79 -10.15 1.47 -6.43
CA LEU A 79 -8.85 0.84 -6.69
C LEU A 79 -8.71 0.39 -8.15
N TYR A 80 -9.78 -0.07 -8.79
CA TYR A 80 -9.76 -0.35 -10.23
C TYR A 80 -9.57 0.92 -11.05
N SER A 81 -10.21 2.04 -10.69
CA SER A 81 -9.99 3.30 -11.42
C SER A 81 -8.54 3.80 -11.30
N LEU A 82 -7.89 3.55 -10.16
CA LEU A 82 -6.46 3.82 -9.98
C LEU A 82 -5.58 2.85 -10.77
N LEU A 83 -5.88 1.55 -10.74
CA LEU A 83 -5.11 0.52 -11.43
C LEU A 83 -5.15 0.68 -12.96
N GLU A 84 -6.26 1.18 -13.50
CA GLU A 84 -6.44 1.42 -14.94
C GLU A 84 -5.86 2.76 -15.40
N ASP A 85 -5.19 3.51 -14.52
CA ASP A 85 -4.66 4.86 -14.75
C ASP A 85 -5.73 5.81 -15.31
N ARG A 86 -7.00 5.64 -14.89
CA ARG A 86 -8.15 6.38 -15.45
C ARG A 86 -7.93 7.89 -15.39
N TYR A 87 -7.49 8.40 -14.24
CA TYR A 87 -7.29 9.83 -14.03
C TYR A 87 -6.11 10.38 -14.81
N ALA A 88 -5.07 9.58 -15.06
CA ALA A 88 -3.95 10.00 -15.90
C ALA A 88 -4.37 10.12 -17.38
N LYS A 89 -5.30 9.26 -17.83
CA LYS A 89 -5.87 9.30 -19.18
C LYS A 89 -6.87 10.44 -19.36
N GLU A 90 -7.72 10.66 -18.36
CA GLU A 90 -8.76 11.69 -18.39
C GLU A 90 -8.19 13.10 -18.26
N PHE A 91 -7.14 13.26 -17.45
CA PHE A 91 -6.48 14.55 -17.21
C PHE A 91 -4.99 14.47 -17.60
N PRO A 92 -4.67 14.46 -18.92
CA PRO A 92 -3.29 14.35 -19.37
C PRO A 92 -2.50 15.60 -18.96
N ILE A 93 -1.38 15.38 -18.26
CA ILE A 93 -0.51 16.46 -17.81
C ILE A 93 0.43 16.85 -18.96
N PRO A 94 0.51 18.15 -19.33
CA PRO A 94 1.40 18.58 -20.40
C PRO A 94 2.87 18.35 -20.05
N ILE A 95 3.65 17.86 -21.01
CA ILE A 95 5.07 17.53 -20.85
C ILE A 95 5.88 18.71 -20.28
N LYS A 96 5.51 19.94 -20.64
CA LYS A 96 6.17 21.17 -20.16
C LYS A 96 6.10 21.36 -18.64
N VAL A 97 5.07 20.81 -17.97
CA VAL A 97 4.96 20.86 -16.50
C VAL A 97 5.91 19.84 -15.85
N ARG A 98 6.17 18.72 -16.52
CA ARG A 98 7.13 17.71 -16.07
C ARG A 98 8.58 18.13 -16.30
N HIS A 99 8.87 19.04 -17.21
CA HIS A 99 10.25 19.47 -17.52
C HIS A 99 10.37 20.99 -17.40
N PRO A 100 10.63 21.51 -16.18
CA PRO A 100 10.78 22.95 -15.97
C PRO A 100 12.01 23.47 -16.73
N ALA A 101 11.94 24.71 -17.21
CA ALA A 101 13.02 25.31 -17.99
C ALA A 101 14.35 25.41 -17.23
N SER A 102 14.31 25.51 -15.90
CA SER A 102 15.50 25.55 -15.04
C SER A 102 16.24 24.22 -14.96
N GLN A 103 15.53 23.08 -15.03
CA GLN A 103 16.13 21.76 -14.95
C GLN A 103 15.25 20.73 -15.69
N PRO A 104 15.51 20.51 -16.98
CA PRO A 104 14.65 19.65 -17.80
C PRO A 104 14.71 18.17 -17.39
N THR A 105 15.80 17.69 -16.81
CA THR A 105 15.95 16.27 -16.41
C THR A 105 15.50 15.96 -14.98
N TYR A 106 15.07 16.97 -14.21
CA TYR A 106 14.85 16.85 -12.76
C TYR A 106 14.00 15.64 -12.35
N TYR A 107 12.82 15.46 -12.95
CA TYR A 107 11.91 14.38 -12.56
C TYR A 107 12.38 13.00 -13.04
N GLU A 108 13.13 12.92 -14.14
CA GLU A 108 13.72 11.67 -14.61
C GLU A 108 14.82 11.20 -13.66
N ASP A 109 15.68 12.14 -13.25
CA ASP A 109 16.72 11.90 -12.26
C ASP A 109 16.10 11.49 -10.91
N LEU A 110 15.02 12.15 -10.50
CA LEU A 110 14.30 11.83 -9.26
C LEU A 110 13.67 10.42 -9.30
N ILE A 111 13.02 10.04 -10.40
CA ILE A 111 12.44 8.69 -10.56
C ILE A 111 13.55 7.63 -10.51
N LYS A 112 14.69 7.91 -11.13
CA LYS A 112 15.86 7.02 -11.10
C LYS A 112 16.42 6.89 -9.68
N GLU A 113 16.62 7.99 -8.97
CA GLU A 113 17.08 8.00 -7.58
C GLU A 113 16.12 7.26 -6.65
N MET A 114 14.81 7.45 -6.82
CA MET A 114 13.80 6.73 -6.04
C MET A 114 13.83 5.22 -6.31
N GLY A 115 14.17 4.79 -7.52
CA GLY A 115 14.39 3.39 -7.85
C GLY A 115 15.67 2.81 -7.23
N GLU A 116 16.69 3.63 -7.01
CA GLU A 116 18.01 3.26 -6.48
C GLU A 116 18.10 3.41 -4.94
N ALA A 117 17.23 4.20 -4.31
CA ALA A 117 17.24 4.47 -2.87
C ALA A 117 17.13 3.23 -1.96
N PRO A 118 16.31 2.19 -2.25
CA PRO A 118 16.16 1.05 -1.35
C PRO A 118 17.45 0.25 -1.18
N THR A 119 18.27 0.16 -2.23
CA THR A 119 19.56 -0.54 -2.21
C THR A 119 20.70 0.34 -1.71
N ARG A 120 20.54 1.68 -1.71
CA ARG A 120 21.58 2.63 -1.28
C ARG A 120 21.61 2.93 0.21
N THR A 121 20.48 2.87 0.93
CA THR A 121 20.36 3.65 2.17
C THR A 121 20.94 2.97 3.43
N TRP A 122 20.99 1.65 3.51
CA TRP A 122 21.55 0.99 4.70
C TRP A 122 23.08 0.81 4.59
N LEU A 123 23.55 0.01 3.62
CA LEU A 123 24.97 -0.34 3.45
C LEU A 123 25.90 0.87 3.21
N ALA A 124 25.47 1.89 2.45
CA ALA A 124 26.28 3.08 2.23
C ALA A 124 26.41 3.93 3.50
N SER A 125 25.35 4.03 4.31
CA SER A 125 25.42 4.74 5.59
C SER A 125 26.32 4.00 6.60
N THR A 126 26.28 2.67 6.62
CA THR A 126 27.16 1.86 7.48
C THR A 126 28.61 1.91 7.00
N TRP A 127 28.86 1.86 5.69
CA TRP A 127 30.20 1.99 5.10
C TRP A 127 30.82 3.36 5.36
N ASN A 128 30.03 4.44 5.24
CA ASN A 128 30.49 5.79 5.55
C ASN A 128 30.79 5.98 7.05
N ARG A 129 30.06 5.31 7.95
CA ARG A 129 30.39 5.26 9.38
C ARG A 129 31.69 4.50 9.66
N ILE A 130 31.91 3.37 9.00
CA ILE A 130 33.15 2.57 9.13
C ILE A 130 34.36 3.34 8.59
N ARG A 131 34.22 4.00 7.44
CA ARG A 131 35.27 4.84 6.84
C ARG A 131 35.58 6.08 7.69
N GLY A 132 34.58 6.63 8.38
CA GLY A 132 34.76 7.71 9.35
C GLY A 132 35.51 7.27 10.62
N MET A 133 35.27 6.06 11.13
CA MET A 133 35.97 5.52 12.30
C MET A 133 37.45 5.23 12.03
N LEU A 134 37.81 4.77 10.83
CA LEU A 134 39.20 4.54 10.42
C LEU A 134 40.03 5.82 10.20
N ARG A 135 39.40 7.01 10.26
CA ARG A 135 40.11 8.31 10.20
C ARG A 135 40.51 8.83 11.59
N PHE A 136 40.13 8.13 12.66
CA PHE A 136 40.43 8.50 14.05
C PHE A 136 41.19 7.40 14.83
N SER A 137 41.77 6.40 14.14
CA SER A 137 42.79 5.51 14.74
C SER A 137 44.15 5.74 14.11
#